data_AF-A0A3A6U466-F1
#
_entry.id   AF-A0A3A6U466-F1
#
_cell.length_a   1.000
_cell.length_b   1.000
_cell.length_c   1.000
_cell.angle_alpha   90.00
_cell.angle_beta   90.00
_cell.angle_gamma   90.00
#
_symmetry.space_group_name_H-M   'P 1'
#
loop_
_entity.id
_entity.type
_entity.pdbx_description
1 polymer ?
#
loop_
_entity_poly.entity_id
_entity_poly.type
_entity_poly.pdbx_seq_one_letter_code
_entity_poly.pdbx_strand_id
1 'polypeptide(L)' 'MLRFYKSFNQRDRRRFAAIEALKLGHGGIEYISKVLKCDPRTISRGIHELEDEVELSNKGQRKKGR' A
#
# COMPACT_ATOMS: atom_id res chain seq x y z
N MET A 1 10.57 -8.72 -9.11
CA MET A 1 9.88 -7.56 -8.48
C MET A 1 10.40 -6.20 -8.93
N LEU A 2 11.69 -5.88 -8.79
CA LEU A 2 12.19 -4.51 -9.04
C LEU A 2 11.91 -3.95 -10.45
N ARG A 3 12.08 -4.79 -11.49
CA ARG A 3 11.85 -4.37 -12.88
C ARG A 3 10.39 -3.98 -13.15
N PHE A 4 9.45 -4.76 -12.60
CA PHE A 4 8.02 -4.49 -12.70
C PHE A 4 7.64 -3.23 -11.91
N TYR A 5 8.15 -3.09 -10.68
CA TYR A 5 7.98 -1.89 -9.86
C TYR A 5 8.46 -0.61 -10.56
N LYS A 6 9.60 -0.68 -11.28
CA LYS A 6 10.12 0.47 -12.03
C LYS A 6 9.27 0.86 -13.24
N SER A 7 8.47 -0.06 -13.78
CA SER A 7 7.57 0.22 -14.90
C SER A 7 6.28 0.95 -14.48
N PHE A 8 5.99 1.02 -13.18
CA PHE A 8 4.81 1.72 -12.67
C PHE A 8 5.03 3.21 -12.52
N ASN A 9 3.93 3.97 -12.57
CA ASN A 9 3.90 5.38 -12.19
C ASN A 9 4.10 5.55 -10.66
N GLN A 10 4.29 6.78 -10.18
CA GLN A 10 4.54 7.09 -8.77
C GLN A 10 3.45 6.55 -7.82
N ARG A 11 2.18 6.62 -8.26
CA ARG A 11 1.02 6.23 -7.45
C ARG A 11 0.95 4.72 -7.29
N ASP A 12 1.06 3.98 -8.38
CA ASP A 12 1.01 2.52 -8.39
C ASP A 12 2.20 1.90 -7.66
N ARG A 13 3.40 2.50 -7.79
CA ARG A 13 4.58 2.11 -7.01
C ARG A 13 4.31 2.15 -5.52
N ARG A 14 3.80 3.28 -5.04
CA ARG A 14 3.51 3.47 -3.61
C ARG A 14 2.45 2.49 -3.11
N ARG A 15 1.38 2.28 -3.89
CA ARG A 15 0.29 1.35 -3.55
C ARG A 15 0.78 -0.09 -3.52
N PHE A 16 1.57 -0.50 -4.51
CA PHE A 16 2.19 -1.82 -4.58
C PHE A 16 3.11 -2.08 -3.38
N ALA A 17 4.01 -1.15 -3.06
CA ALA A 17 4.94 -1.31 -1.96
C ALA A 17 4.24 -1.41 -0.59
N ALA A 18 3.15 -0.65 -0.40
CA ALA A 18 2.31 -0.73 0.78
C ALA A 18 1.60 -2.09 0.93
N ILE A 19 0.98 -2.59 -0.14
CA ILE A 19 0.32 -3.91 -0.14
C ILE A 19 1.32 -5.01 0.21
N GLU A 20 2.49 -5.03 -0.44
CA GLU A 20 3.52 -6.05 -0.16
C GLU A 20 4.07 -5.96 1.26
N ALA A 21 4.23 -4.75 1.81
CA ALA A 21 4.65 -4.57 3.19
C ALA A 21 3.60 -5.08 4.19
N LEU A 22 2.31 -4.79 3.95
CA LEU A 22 1.20 -5.24 4.80
C LEU A 22 1.06 -6.77 4.81
N LYS A 23 1.26 -7.43 3.65
CA LYS A 23 1.26 -8.90 3.56
C LYS A 23 2.31 -9.57 4.45
N LEU A 24 3.43 -8.89 4.70
CA LEU A 24 4.55 -9.42 5.50
C LEU A 24 4.40 -9.12 7.00
N GLY A 25 3.52 -8.19 7.40
CA GLY A 25 3.32 -7.83 8.80
C GLY A 25 4.50 -7.06 9.41
N HIS A 26 4.90 -7.41 10.64
CA HIS A 26 5.94 -6.70 11.39
C HIS A 26 7.30 -6.77 10.68
N GLY A 27 7.89 -5.61 10.40
CA GLY A 27 9.17 -5.50 9.67
C GLY A 27 9.04 -5.53 8.14
N GLY A 28 7.83 -5.74 7.60
CA GLY A 28 7.57 -5.74 6.16
C GLY A 28 7.96 -4.44 5.46
N ILE A 29 7.76 -3.29 6.12
CA ILE A 29 8.13 -1.97 5.59
C ILE A 29 9.64 -1.89 5.33
N GLU A 30 10.45 -2.30 6.31
CA GLU A 30 11.91 -2.19 6.18
C GLU A 30 12.46 -3.20 5.18
N TYR A 31 11.89 -4.41 5.15
CA TYR A 31 12.22 -5.42 4.16
C TYR A 31 11.91 -4.95 2.73
N ILE A 32 10.69 -4.48 2.48
CA ILE A 32 10.26 -4.02 1.16
C ILE A 32 11.00 -2.76 0.72
N SER A 33 11.33 -1.86 1.65
CA SER A 33 12.17 -0.69 1.36
C SER A 33 13.54 -1.10 0.80
N LYS A 34 14.19 -2.10 1.42
CA LYS A 34 15.47 -2.65 0.95
C LYS A 34 15.34 -3.38 -0.38
N VAL A 35 14.28 -4.18 -0.55
CA VAL A 35 14.02 -4.95 -1.79
C VAL A 35 13.68 -4.03 -2.97
N LEU A 36 12.82 -3.03 -2.77
CA LEU A 36 12.37 -2.10 -3.81
C LEU A 36 13.27 -0.87 -3.99
N LYS A 37 14.28 -0.72 -3.12
CA LYS A 37 15.15 0.47 -3.03
C LYS A 37 14.35 1.77 -3.01
N CYS A 38 13.30 1.79 -2.19
CA CYS A 38 12.44 2.96 -2.01
C CYS A 38 12.44 3.41 -0.55
N ASP A 39 12.08 4.66 -0.32
CA ASP A 39 12.05 5.24 1.02
C ASP A 39 10.91 4.59 1.86
N PRO A 40 11.17 4.17 3.12
CA PRO A 40 10.13 3.64 4.02
C PRO A 40 8.92 4.57 4.20
N ARG A 41 9.11 5.89 4.09
CA ARG A 41 8.02 6.88 4.11
C ARG A 41 7.10 6.76 2.91
N THR A 42 7.62 6.34 1.75
CA THR A 42 6.79 6.08 0.57
C THR A 42 5.84 4.93 0.85
N ILE A 43 6.34 3.85 1.46
CA ILE A 43 5.54 2.68 1.84
C ILE A 43 4.49 3.10 2.89
N SER A 44 4.92 3.80 3.94
CA SER A 44 4.04 4.28 5.02
C SER A 44 2.92 5.17 4.50
N ARG A 45 3.24 6.09 3.57
CA ARG A 45 2.24 6.92 2.90
C ARG A 45 1.27 6.10 2.05
N GLY A 46 1.76 5.07 1.37
CA GLY A 46 0.89 4.17 0.61
C GLY A 46 -0.05 3.35 1.49
N ILE A 47 0.39 2.95 2.69
CA ILE A 47 -0.47 2.28 3.68
C ILE A 47 -1.58 3.23 4.11
N HIS A 48 -1.24 4.47 4.47
CA HIS A 48 -2.24 5.46 4.88
C HIS A 48 -3.26 5.77 3.78
N GLU A 49 -2.82 5.86 2.52
CA GLU A 49 -3.73 6.06 1.39
C GLU A 49 -4.65 4.86 1.13
N LEU A 50 -4.15 3.64 1.34
CA LEU A 50 -4.98 2.43 1.25
C LEU A 50 -6.03 2.40 2.37
N GLU A 51 -5.64 2.75 3.60
CA GLU A 51 -6.56 2.84 4.73
C GLU A 51 -7.64 3.89 4.49
N ASP A 52 -7.28 5.07 3.98
CA ASP A 52 -8.23 6.14 3.66
C ASP A 52 -9.19 5.72 2.53
N GLU A 53 -8.70 5.03 1.49
CA GLU A 53 -9.54 4.50 0.41
C GLU A 53 -10.50 3.40 0.90
N VAL A 54 -10.04 2.55 1.83
CA VAL A 54 -10.90 1.55 2.51
C VAL A 54 -11.95 2.24 3.38
N GLU A 55 -11.59 3.27 4.14
CA GLU A 55 -12.52 4.06 4.95
C GLU A 55 -13.58 4.77 4.09
N LEU A 56 -13.18 5.36 2.97
CA LEU A 56 -14.09 6.01 2.03
C LEU A 56 -15.04 5.02 1.34
N SER A 57 -14.58 3.81 1.03
CA SER A 57 -15.42 2.76 0.45
C SER A 57 -16.39 2.14 1.47
N ASN A 58 -15.98 2.01 2.74
CA ASN A 58 -16.84 1.52 3.82
C ASN A 58 -17.96 2.51 4.21
N LYS A 59 -17.72 3.82 4.11
CA LYS A 59 -18.74 4.85 4.38
C LYS A 59 -19.91 4.85 3.38
N GLY A 60 -19.78 4.17 2.24
CA GLY A 60 -20.82 4.06 1.20
C GLY A 60 -21.72 2.82 1.29
N GLN A 61 -21.40 1.82 2.13
CA GLN A 61 -22.18 0.58 2.18
C GLN A 61 -23.36 0.70 3.16
N ARG A 62 -24.48 1.25 2.68
CA ARG A 62 -25.79 1.17 3.36
C ARG A 62 -26.10 -0.30 3.69
N LYS A 63 -26.22 -0.63 4.99
CA LYS A 63 -26.82 -1.90 5.43
C LYS A 63 -28.26 -1.95 4.94
N LYS A 64 -28.57 -2.87 4.02
CA LYS A 64 -29.95 -3.18 3.66
C LYS A 64 -30.60 -3.83 4.89
N GLY A 65 -31.46 -3.08 5.56
CA GLY A 65 -32.27 -3.57 6.67
C GLY A 65 -33.08 -4.79 6.22
N ARG A 66 -33.08 -5.80 7.08
CA ARG A 66 -33.95 -6.97 6.99
C ARG A 66 -35.38 -6.56 7.38
#